data_AF-A0A973JEU5-F1
#
_entry.id   AF-A0A973JEU5-F1
#
_cell.length_a   1.000
_cell.length_b   1.000
_cell.length_c   1.000
_cell.angle_alpha   90.00
_cell.angle_beta   90.00
_cell.angle_gamma   90.00
#
_symmetry.space_group_name_H-M   'P 1'
#
loop_
_entity.id
_entity.type
_entity.pdbx_description
1 polymer ?
#
loop_
_entity_poly.entity_id
_entity_poly.type
_entity_poly.pdbx_seq_one_letter_code
_entity_poly.pdbx_strand_id
1 'polypeptide(L)'
;MKISKVDDAAIKALQQYEKIEKVQAEANPKVGGNPAPEEKVSLSTKARDIQQLRDAINRLPDVREDKVRELKEKVEKGVYDVNGQNVAEKMVAESLLDIFA
;
A
#
# COMPACT_ATOMS: atom_id res chain seq x y z
N MET A 1 -17.88 -40.35 -5.41
CA MET A 1 -16.75 -39.37 -5.44
C MET A 1 -16.29 -39.17 -4.01
N LYS A 2 -15.00 -39.43 -3.72
CA LYS A 2 -14.40 -39.34 -2.37
C LYS A 2 -13.79 -37.95 -2.20
N ILE A 3 -14.45 -37.07 -1.47
CA ILE A 3 -13.89 -35.88 -0.81
C ILE A 3 -13.35 -36.36 0.56
N SER A 4 -12.18 -36.02 1.10
CA SER A 4 -11.10 -35.10 0.74
C SER A 4 -9.86 -35.61 1.48
N LYS A 5 -8.68 -35.56 0.87
CA LYS A 5 -7.41 -35.54 1.62
C LYS A 5 -7.21 -34.08 2.02
N VAL A 6 -7.56 -33.74 3.26
CA VAL A 6 -7.16 -32.45 3.84
C VAL A 6 -5.76 -32.67 4.37
N ASP A 7 -4.80 -31.94 3.81
CA ASP A 7 -3.39 -32.10 4.13
C ASP A 7 -3.14 -31.85 5.64
N ASP A 8 -2.53 -32.82 6.32
CA ASP A 8 -2.22 -32.80 7.76
C ASP A 8 -1.46 -31.53 8.20
N ALA A 9 -0.73 -30.91 7.27
CA ALA A 9 -0.04 -29.64 7.48
C ALA A 9 -1.00 -28.49 7.84
N ALA A 10 -2.20 -28.45 7.26
CA ALA A 10 -3.19 -27.42 7.54
C ALA A 10 -3.77 -27.54 8.95
N ILE A 11 -4.02 -28.78 9.41
CA ILE A 11 -4.52 -29.04 10.77
C ILE A 11 -3.46 -28.72 11.81
N LYS A 12 -2.19 -29.01 11.52
CA LYS A 12 -1.06 -28.71 12.41
C LYS A 12 -0.81 -27.20 12.55
N ALA A 13 -1.00 -26.45 11.47
CA ALA A 13 -0.93 -25.00 11.50
C ALA A 13 -2.04 -24.41 12.38
N LEU A 14 -3.28 -24.86 12.22
CA LEU A 14 -4.44 -24.40 13.01
C LEU A 14 -4.26 -24.68 14.51
N GLN A 15 -3.73 -25.85 14.89
CA GLN A 15 -3.42 -26.16 16.30
C GLN A 15 -2.32 -25.26 16.89
N GLN A 16 -1.35 -24.85 16.07
CA GLN A 16 -0.31 -23.93 16.51
C GLN A 16 -0.87 -22.52 16.77
N TYR A 17 -1.86 -22.09 15.97
CA TYR A 17 -2.57 -20.83 16.18
C TYR A 17 -3.40 -20.82 17.48
N GLU A 18 -4.08 -21.92 17.83
CA GLU A 18 -4.81 -22.00 19.12
C GLU A 18 -3.86 -22.02 20.34
N LYS A 19 -2.65 -22.58 20.19
CA LYS A 19 -1.67 -22.63 21.29
C LYS A 19 -1.08 -21.26 21.63
N ILE A 20 -0.82 -20.41 20.63
CA ILE A 20 -0.32 -19.04 20.87
C ILE A 20 -1.39 -18.13 21.50
N GLU A 21 -2.67 -18.38 21.27
CA GLU A 21 -3.77 -17.66 21.91
C GLU A 21 -3.89 -17.99 23.41
N LYS A 22 -3.61 -19.24 23.82
CA LYS A 22 -3.68 -19.66 25.23
C LYS A 22 -2.46 -19.29 26.07
N VAL A 23 -1.30 -19.03 25.46
CA VAL A 23 -0.07 -18.68 26.22
C VAL A 23 -0.01 -17.20 26.61
N GLN A 24 -0.76 -16.31 25.96
CA GLN A 24 -0.86 -14.89 26.37
C GLN A 24 -1.87 -14.65 27.52
N ALA A 25 -2.63 -15.66 27.93
CA ALA A 25 -3.67 -15.51 28.95
C ALA A 25 -3.18 -15.71 30.40
N GLU A 26 -1.94 -16.14 30.65
CA GLU A 26 -1.48 -16.53 32.00
C GLU A 26 -0.16 -15.91 32.48
N ALA A 27 0.13 -14.65 32.10
CA ALA A 27 1.24 -13.92 32.74
C ALA A 27 1.00 -12.42 32.85
N ASN A 28 0.24 -11.98 33.88
CA ASN A 28 0.72 -10.99 34.87
C ASN A 28 -0.35 -10.71 35.96
N PRO A 29 -0.06 -10.80 37.28
CA PRO A 29 -0.99 -10.38 38.32
C PRO A 29 -0.79 -8.91 38.75
N LYS A 30 -1.90 -8.15 38.72
CA LYS A 30 -2.29 -6.98 39.55
C LYS A 30 -1.37 -5.75 39.64
N VAL A 31 -1.84 -4.62 39.08
CA VAL A 31 -1.87 -3.31 39.77
C VAL A 31 -3.14 -2.56 39.35
N GLY A 32 -3.89 -2.06 40.34
CA GLY A 32 -5.15 -1.35 40.15
C GLY A 32 -5.01 0.01 39.49
N GLY A 33 -6.06 0.37 38.75
CA GLY A 33 -6.24 1.63 38.05
C GLY A 33 -7.22 1.36 36.93
N ASN A 34 -8.47 1.78 37.10
CA ASN A 34 -9.55 1.57 36.14
C ASN A 34 -9.10 2.07 34.75
N PRO A 35 -8.78 1.22 33.75
CA PRO A 35 -8.50 1.72 32.43
C PRO A 35 -9.86 2.06 31.82
N ALA A 36 -10.09 3.34 31.54
CA ALA A 36 -11.10 3.73 30.57
C ALA A 36 -10.95 2.80 29.36
N PRO A 37 -12.04 2.27 28.77
CA PRO A 37 -11.92 1.31 27.68
C PRO A 37 -11.04 1.94 26.61
N GLU A 38 -9.84 1.37 26.42
CA GLU A 38 -8.98 1.73 25.31
C GLU A 38 -9.84 1.56 24.07
N GLU A 39 -10.21 2.68 23.47
CA GLU A 39 -11.06 2.72 22.30
C GLU A 39 -10.27 2.05 21.19
N LYS A 40 -10.54 0.75 21.00
CA LYS A 40 -9.77 -0.13 20.13
C LYS A 40 -10.09 0.27 18.71
N VAL A 41 -9.32 1.20 18.15
CA VAL A 41 -9.51 1.76 16.82
C VAL A 41 -9.29 0.66 15.79
N SER A 42 -10.36 -0.05 15.44
CA SER A 42 -10.32 -1.12 14.45
C SER A 42 -10.30 -0.48 13.07
N LEU A 43 -9.10 -0.25 12.55
CA LEU A 43 -8.95 0.29 11.20
C LEU A 43 -9.58 -0.70 10.20
N SER A 44 -10.53 -0.20 9.41
CA SER A 44 -11.18 -1.00 8.36
C SER A 44 -10.12 -1.55 7.41
N THR A 45 -10.40 -2.68 6.77
CA THR A 45 -9.50 -3.31 5.79
C THR A 45 -9.10 -2.30 4.70
N LYS A 46 -10.09 -1.58 4.15
CA LYS A 46 -9.88 -0.51 3.17
C LYS A 46 -8.93 0.59 3.64
N ALA A 47 -9.01 0.99 4.91
CA ALA A 47 -8.14 2.03 5.44
C ALA A 47 -6.69 1.54 5.62
N ARG A 48 -6.48 0.25 5.95
CA ARG A 48 -5.15 -0.37 5.94
C ARG A 48 -4.58 -0.44 4.53
N ASP A 49 -5.39 -0.81 3.56
CA ASP A 49 -4.97 -0.86 2.15
C ASP A 49 -4.51 0.52 1.67
N ILE A 50 -5.29 1.59 1.96
CA ILE A 50 -4.91 2.97 1.62
C ILE A 50 -3.59 3.37 2.27
N GLN A 51 -3.35 3.01 3.54
CA GLN A 51 -2.08 3.28 4.22
C GLN A 51 -0.92 2.58 3.54
N GLN A 52 -1.06 1.28 3.22
CA GLN A 52 -0.04 0.52 2.52
C GLN A 52 0.27 1.10 1.13
N LEU A 53 -0.76 1.53 0.39
CA LEU A 53 -0.58 2.17 -0.91
C LEU A 53 0.14 3.52 -0.79
N ARG A 54 -0.21 4.33 0.22
CA ARG A 54 0.48 5.61 0.47
C ARG A 54 1.95 5.40 0.82
N ASP A 55 2.24 4.42 1.67
CA ASP A 55 3.62 4.08 2.02
C ASP A 55 4.41 3.59 0.81
N ALA A 56 3.78 2.81 -0.08
CA ALA A 56 4.39 2.38 -1.33
C ALA A 56 4.69 3.56 -2.26
N ILE A 57 3.75 4.51 -2.40
CA ILE A 57 3.95 5.73 -3.21
C ILE A 57 5.09 6.58 -2.64
N ASN A 58 5.13 6.78 -1.32
CA ASN A 58 6.16 7.59 -0.67
C ASN A 58 7.57 7.00 -0.76
N ARG A 59 7.69 5.69 -1.02
CA ARG A 59 8.99 5.02 -1.24
C ARG A 59 9.47 5.13 -2.68
N LEU A 60 8.61 5.56 -3.61
CA LEU A 60 9.03 5.77 -4.98
C LEU A 60 9.94 7.00 -5.05
N PRO A 61 10.96 6.98 -5.90
CA PRO A 61 11.80 8.14 -6.10
C PRO A 61 11.00 9.26 -6.76
N ASP A 62 11.23 10.50 -6.32
CA ASP A 62 10.63 11.70 -6.92
C ASP A 62 10.98 11.81 -8.42
N VAL A 63 12.19 11.39 -8.79
CA VAL A 63 12.69 11.41 -10.17
C VAL A 63 12.84 9.99 -10.71
N ARG A 64 12.21 9.74 -11.86
CA ARG A 64 12.41 8.51 -12.64
C ARG A 64 13.57 8.65 -13.61
N GLU A 65 14.78 8.42 -13.11
CA GLU A 65 16.04 8.57 -13.86
C GLU A 65 16.04 7.83 -15.20
N ASP A 66 15.47 6.62 -15.27
CA ASP A 66 15.42 5.85 -16.51
C ASP A 66 14.62 6.55 -17.61
N LYS A 67 13.48 7.16 -17.24
CA LYS A 67 12.64 7.93 -18.17
C LYS A 67 13.35 9.21 -18.60
N VAL A 68 14.04 9.88 -17.68
CA VAL A 68 14.81 11.08 -18.00
C VAL A 68 15.93 10.76 -18.99
N ARG A 69 16.67 9.67 -18.76
CA ARG A 69 17.74 9.21 -19.66
C ARG A 69 17.22 8.89 -21.05
N GLU A 70 16.12 8.12 -21.14
CA GLU A 70 15.49 7.78 -22.43
C GLU A 70 15.08 9.03 -23.22
N LEU A 71 14.46 10.01 -22.55
CA LEU A 71 14.04 11.25 -23.19
C LEU A 71 15.24 12.10 -23.61
N LYS A 72 16.28 12.22 -22.78
CA LYS A 72 17.52 12.92 -23.12
C LYS A 72 18.15 12.34 -24.38
N GLU A 73 18.28 11.01 -24.46
CA GLU A 73 18.82 10.36 -25.65
C GLU A 73 17.99 10.64 -26.91
N LYS A 74 16.66 10.62 -26.82
CA LYS A 74 15.78 10.94 -27.95
C LYS A 74 15.97 12.39 -28.43
N VAL A 75 16.14 13.31 -27.49
CA VAL A 75 16.41 14.73 -27.79
C VAL A 75 17.78 14.90 -28.44
N GLU A 76 18.83 14.30 -27.88
CA GLU A 76 20.20 14.35 -28.43
C GLU A 76 20.29 13.75 -29.84
N LYS A 77 19.58 12.65 -30.09
CA LYS A 77 19.52 12.01 -31.42
C LYS A 77 18.61 12.77 -32.40
N GLY A 78 17.92 13.82 -31.96
CA GLY A 78 16.99 14.60 -32.79
C GLY A 78 15.72 13.84 -33.22
N VAL A 79 15.41 12.73 -32.56
CA VAL A 79 14.25 11.87 -32.86
C VAL A 79 13.09 12.09 -31.89
N TYR A 80 13.19 13.10 -31.03
CA TYR A 80 12.11 13.47 -30.14
C TYR A 80 11.02 14.24 -30.91
N ASP A 81 9.91 13.56 -31.16
CA ASP A 81 8.75 14.15 -31.83
C ASP A 81 7.92 15.00 -30.85
N VAL A 82 7.68 16.26 -31.22
CA VAL A 82 6.86 17.19 -30.44
C VAL A 82 5.50 17.32 -31.11
N ASN A 83 4.53 16.60 -30.58
CA ASN A 83 3.15 16.69 -31.05
C ASN A 83 2.47 17.96 -30.49
N GLY A 84 2.15 18.91 -31.38
CA GLY A 84 1.53 20.19 -31.00
C GLY A 84 0.15 20.07 -30.36
N GLN A 85 -0.62 19.02 -30.68
CA GLN A 85 -1.92 18.76 -30.04
C GLN A 85 -1.74 18.40 -28.57
N ASN A 86 -0.77 17.52 -28.26
CA ASN A 86 -0.46 17.15 -26.88
C ASN A 86 0.00 18.37 -26.07
N VAL A 87 0.74 19.29 -26.69
CA VAL A 87 1.18 20.54 -26.04
C VAL A 87 -0.02 21.43 -25.72
N ALA A 88 -0.90 21.67 -26.69
CA ALA A 88 -2.09 22.50 -26.49
C ALA A 88 -3.04 21.89 -25.44
N GLU A 89 -3.24 20.58 -25.47
CA GLU A 89 -4.04 19.86 -24.47
C GLU A 89 -3.47 20.06 -23.06
N LYS A 90 -2.15 19.94 -22.89
CA LYS A 90 -1.50 20.18 -21.60
C LYS A 90 -1.60 21.63 -21.14
N MET A 91 -1.46 22.60 -22.04
CA MET A 91 -1.63 24.02 -21.69
C MET A 91 -3.04 24.31 -21.17
N VAL A 92 -4.07 23.81 -21.85
CA VAL A 92 -5.46 24.00 -21.41
C VAL A 92 -5.74 23.24 -20.11
N ALA A 93 -5.28 22.00 -20.00
CA ALA A 93 -5.47 21.21 -18.78
C ALA A 93 -4.84 21.88 -17.56
N GLU A 94 -3.62 22.40 -17.67
CA GLU A 94 -2.94 23.11 -16.58
C GLU A 94 -3.66 24.41 -16.23
N SER A 95 -4.07 25.19 -17.25
CA SER A 95 -4.84 26.41 -17.03
C SER A 95 -6.17 26.13 -16.32
N LEU A 96 -6.82 25.00 -16.59
CA LEU A 96 -8.06 24.62 -15.89
C LEU A 96 -7.77 24.19 -14.45
N LEU A 97 -6.70 23.42 -14.21
CA LEU A 97 -6.29 23.06 -12.85
C LEU A 97 -6.02 24.30 -12.00
N ASP A 98 -5.30 25.29 -12.53
CA ASP A 98 -5.00 26.54 -11.82
C ASP A 98 -6.24 27.39 -11.51
N ILE A 99 -7.30 27.30 -12.31
CA ILE A 99 -8.57 28.03 -12.08
C ILE A 99 -9.41 27.37 -10.96
N PHE A 100 -9.30 26.05 -10.79
CA PHE A 100 -10.12 25.28 -9.85
C PHE A 100 -9.37 24.82 -8.58
N ALA A 101 -8.06 25.03 -8.51
CA ALA A 101 -7.23 24.80 -7.32
C ALA A 101 -7.29 25.99 -6.36
#